data_AF-A0A9X8MS25-F1
#
_entry.id   AF-A0A9X8MS25-F1
#
_cell.length_a   1.000
_cell.length_b   1.000
_cell.length_c   1.000
_cell.angle_alpha   90.00
_cell.angle_beta   90.00
_cell.angle_gamma   90.00
#
_symmetry.space_group_name_H-M   'P 1'
#
loop_
_entity.id
_entity.type
_entity.pdbx_description
1 polymer ?
#
loop_
_entity_poly.entity_id
_entity_poly.type
_entity_poly.pdbx_seq_one_letter_code
_entity_poly.pdbx_strand_id
1 'polypeptide(L)'
;MPASSAPDTPPPPYSYASPSPSPAPSPRPSRLPSPAYVHGYSDREARRLGDQADTLAQLLHAGTGYPAGSTVLEVGCGVGAQTLHLVNGSPGARIAALDRSAASLDQARAQLAAHAPHAAANVTWHRADLHRLPFSDASFDHVFLCFVLEHLPDPVRALSGLRRVLRPGGTLTAIEGDHGSVVFHPDSPAARRVIDHQVRLQAAAGGNALVGRQLYPLLTGAGFADVAVRPRTVYADASRPGLVSGFTRRTFIAMVESVRDEALAAGLTAPADWDRGITDLRRSAEPGGSFHYTFFKAVAVRPADDPADGDGRGRSGQHSRSAGSFSRVGSSCGMHTNSLTPGASSAASFT
;
A
#
# COMPACT_ATOMS: atom_id res chain seq x y z
N MET A 1 -9.96 -37.22 -78.09
CA MET A 1 -10.68 -36.08 -78.71
C MET A 1 -11.00 -35.08 -77.61
N PRO A 2 -10.22 -34.01 -77.45
CA PRO A 2 -10.50 -32.94 -76.48
C PRO A 2 -11.39 -31.87 -77.11
N ALA A 3 -12.31 -31.30 -76.33
CA ALA A 3 -13.15 -30.19 -76.74
C ALA A 3 -12.62 -28.86 -76.17
N SER A 4 -12.52 -27.91 -77.08
CA SER A 4 -11.99 -26.54 -77.04
C SER A 4 -12.34 -25.69 -75.83
N SER A 5 -11.30 -25.00 -75.34
CA SER A 5 -11.31 -23.83 -74.46
C SER A 5 -11.93 -22.60 -75.14
N ALA A 6 -12.73 -21.83 -74.39
CA ALA A 6 -13.15 -20.47 -74.71
C ALA A 6 -12.39 -19.45 -73.84
N PRO A 7 -12.20 -18.19 -74.29
CA PRO A 7 -11.17 -17.30 -73.77
C PRO A 7 -11.58 -16.48 -72.54
N ASP A 8 -10.57 -16.25 -71.69
CA ASP A 8 -10.58 -15.46 -70.46
C ASP A 8 -10.86 -13.98 -70.76
N THR A 9 -11.88 -13.41 -70.12
CA THR A 9 -12.23 -11.99 -70.25
C THR A 9 -11.74 -11.24 -69.01
N PRO A 10 -10.89 -10.20 -69.12
CA PRO A 10 -10.35 -9.52 -67.95
C PRO A 10 -11.43 -8.68 -67.24
N PRO A 11 -11.40 -8.58 -65.90
CA PRO A 11 -12.36 -7.78 -65.16
C PRO A 11 -12.18 -6.27 -65.41
N PRO A 12 -13.25 -5.46 -65.26
CA PRO A 12 -13.21 -4.03 -65.49
C PRO A 12 -12.33 -3.29 -64.45
N PRO A 13 -11.78 -2.12 -64.80
CA PRO A 13 -10.83 -1.39 -63.95
C PRO A 13 -11.49 -0.80 -62.70
N TYR A 14 -10.78 -0.86 -61.58
CA TYR A 14 -11.15 -0.28 -60.29
C TYR A 14 -11.30 1.24 -60.37
N SER A 15 -12.51 1.74 -60.11
CA SER A 15 -12.79 3.16 -59.93
C SER A 15 -12.41 3.60 -58.51
N TYR A 16 -11.39 4.46 -58.40
CA TYR A 16 -11.07 5.14 -57.14
C TYR A 16 -12.16 6.17 -56.83
N ALA A 17 -12.99 5.89 -55.82
CA ALA A 17 -13.86 6.88 -55.22
C ALA A 17 -13.02 7.83 -54.34
N SER A 18 -13.14 9.14 -54.56
CA SER A 18 -12.53 10.17 -53.73
C SER A 18 -12.93 10.02 -52.26
N PRO A 19 -12.02 10.25 -51.29
CA PRO A 19 -12.34 10.10 -49.87
C PRO A 19 -13.38 11.15 -49.46
N SER A 20 -14.47 10.69 -48.85
CA SER A 20 -15.44 11.56 -48.19
C SER A 20 -14.76 12.35 -47.07
N PRO A 21 -15.13 13.62 -46.84
CA PRO A 21 -14.54 14.42 -45.77
C PRO A 21 -14.81 13.77 -44.41
N SER A 22 -13.76 13.62 -43.60
CA SER A 22 -13.84 13.08 -42.24
C SER A 22 -14.90 13.83 -41.41
N PRO A 23 -15.76 13.12 -40.66
CA PRO A 23 -16.65 13.77 -39.72
C PRO A 23 -15.85 14.54 -38.66
N ALA A 24 -16.34 15.74 -38.32
CA ALA A 24 -15.74 16.58 -37.29
C ALA A 24 -15.50 15.80 -35.98
N PRO A 25 -14.38 16.05 -35.28
CA PRO A 25 -14.09 15.33 -34.04
C PRO A 25 -15.18 15.58 -33.01
N SER A 26 -15.74 14.50 -32.49
CA SER A 26 -16.70 14.50 -31.39
C SER A 26 -16.16 15.31 -30.21
N PRO A 27 -17.01 16.07 -29.49
CA PRO A 27 -16.56 16.81 -28.31
C PRO A 27 -15.91 15.85 -27.31
N ARG A 28 -14.70 16.20 -26.87
CA ARG A 28 -13.95 15.42 -25.87
C ARG A 28 -14.86 15.17 -24.65
N PRO A 29 -14.94 13.94 -24.13
CA PRO A 29 -15.67 13.70 -22.90
C PRO A 29 -15.07 14.60 -21.80
N SER A 30 -15.97 15.33 -21.14
CA SER A 30 -15.69 16.15 -19.96
C SER A 30 -14.83 15.37 -18.98
N ARG A 31 -13.81 16.03 -18.41
CA ARG A 31 -12.93 15.51 -17.35
C ARG A 31 -13.69 14.56 -16.44
N LEU A 32 -13.29 13.29 -16.43
CA LEU A 32 -13.68 12.35 -15.39
C LEU A 32 -13.35 13.01 -14.03
N PRO A 33 -14.28 13.00 -13.06
CA PRO A 33 -13.96 13.49 -11.72
C PRO A 33 -12.75 12.73 -11.18
N SER A 34 -11.87 13.44 -10.47
CA SER A 34 -10.71 12.85 -9.78
C SER A 34 -11.12 11.56 -9.04
N PRO A 35 -10.25 10.54 -8.98
CA PRO A 35 -10.60 9.24 -8.41
C PRO A 35 -11.21 9.43 -7.01
N ALA A 36 -12.49 9.07 -6.91
CA ALA A 36 -13.25 9.11 -5.68
C ALA A 36 -12.63 8.10 -4.71
N TYR A 37 -12.37 8.55 -3.48
CA TYR A 37 -11.89 7.67 -2.42
C TYR A 37 -12.95 6.58 -2.16
N VAL A 38 -12.57 5.32 -2.40
CA VAL A 38 -13.49 4.17 -2.46
C VAL A 38 -14.24 3.93 -1.13
N HIS A 39 -13.71 4.40 0.00
CA HIS A 39 -14.35 4.27 1.31
C HIS A 39 -15.14 5.51 1.78
N GLY A 40 -15.15 6.59 0.99
CA GLY A 40 -15.84 7.85 1.31
C GLY A 40 -15.28 8.60 2.53
N TYR A 41 -15.74 9.84 2.75
CA TYR A 41 -15.35 10.67 3.91
C TYR A 41 -16.43 10.65 5.01
N SER A 42 -17.08 9.51 5.23
CA SER A 42 -18.20 9.42 6.17
C SER A 42 -17.73 9.30 7.62
N ASP A 43 -18.54 9.74 8.59
CA ASP A 43 -18.28 9.54 10.03
C ASP A 43 -18.11 8.05 10.40
N ARG A 44 -18.77 7.16 9.63
CA ARG A 44 -18.61 5.70 9.76
C ARG A 44 -17.19 5.25 9.41
N GLU A 45 -16.62 5.81 8.35
CA GLU A 45 -15.26 5.52 7.93
C GLU A 45 -14.23 6.09 8.91
N ALA A 46 -14.44 7.31 9.41
CA ALA A 46 -13.59 7.90 10.44
C ALA A 46 -13.57 7.06 11.74
N ARG A 47 -14.73 6.56 12.19
CA ARG A 47 -14.83 5.66 13.35
C ARG A 47 -14.18 4.30 13.07
N ARG A 48 -14.39 3.73 11.89
CA ARG A 48 -13.75 2.47 11.47
C ARG A 48 -12.22 2.58 11.53
N LEU A 49 -11.66 3.69 11.02
CA LEU A 49 -10.22 3.95 11.03
C LEU A 49 -9.68 4.17 12.45
N GLY A 50 -10.44 4.85 13.32
CA GLY A 50 -10.10 4.98 14.75
C GLY A 50 -10.06 3.63 15.47
N ASP A 51 -11.12 2.84 15.36
CA ASP A 51 -11.22 1.50 15.96
C ASP A 51 -10.13 0.55 15.42
N GLN A 52 -9.85 0.63 14.11
CA GLN A 52 -8.77 -0.13 13.46
C GLN A 52 -7.41 0.29 13.98
N ALA A 53 -7.16 1.60 14.08
CA ALA A 53 -5.91 2.13 14.60
C ALA A 53 -5.68 1.63 16.01
N ASP A 54 -6.63 1.78 16.94
CA ASP A 54 -6.45 1.33 18.32
C ASP A 54 -6.28 -0.19 18.44
N THR A 55 -7.07 -0.97 17.69
CA THR A 55 -7.00 -2.45 17.74
C THR A 55 -5.70 -2.99 17.18
N LEU A 56 -5.16 -2.36 16.13
CA LEU A 56 -3.96 -2.83 15.42
C LEU A 56 -2.71 -2.01 15.73
N ALA A 57 -2.82 -0.95 16.53
CA ALA A 57 -1.76 0.03 16.75
C ALA A 57 -0.46 -0.65 17.18
N GLN A 58 -0.56 -1.49 18.21
CA GLN A 58 0.58 -2.22 18.73
C GLN A 58 1.21 -3.13 17.67
N LEU A 59 0.39 -3.77 16.83
CA LEU A 59 0.89 -4.67 15.79
C LEU A 59 1.57 -3.92 14.64
N LEU A 60 0.93 -2.86 14.14
CA LEU A 60 1.38 -2.11 12.95
C LEU A 60 2.53 -1.16 13.29
N HIS A 61 2.44 -0.47 14.42
CA HIS A 61 3.42 0.52 14.85
C HIS A 61 4.53 -0.06 15.72
N ALA A 62 4.53 -1.36 16.02
CA ALA A 62 5.66 -2.01 16.69
C ALA A 62 6.98 -1.68 15.98
N GLY A 63 7.91 -1.08 16.73
CA GLY A 63 9.19 -0.61 16.21
C GLY A 63 9.07 0.56 15.23
N THR A 64 8.01 1.37 15.31
CA THR A 64 7.94 2.71 14.71
C THR A 64 8.17 3.72 15.82
N GLY A 65 9.24 4.50 15.72
CA GLY A 65 9.54 5.59 16.63
C GLY A 65 10.73 6.36 16.09
N TYR A 66 10.68 7.67 16.20
CA TYR A 66 11.73 8.54 15.66
C TYR A 66 12.42 9.32 16.78
N PRO A 67 13.74 9.57 16.67
CA PRO A 67 14.49 10.25 17.71
C PRO A 67 13.95 11.66 17.98
N ALA A 68 14.07 12.12 19.23
CA ALA A 68 13.77 13.51 19.58
C ALA A 68 14.59 14.48 18.73
N GLY A 69 13.97 15.59 18.32
CA GLY A 69 14.56 16.61 17.44
C GLY A 69 14.48 16.32 15.93
N SER A 70 14.21 15.07 15.54
CA SER A 70 14.02 14.70 14.13
C SER A 70 12.80 15.38 13.52
N THR A 71 12.83 15.62 12.21
CA THR A 71 11.69 16.10 11.43
C THR A 71 11.08 14.94 10.65
N VAL A 72 9.81 14.65 10.90
CA VAL A 72 9.08 13.53 10.32
C VAL A 72 7.96 14.06 9.43
N LEU A 73 7.85 13.58 8.19
CA LEU A 73 6.69 13.82 7.33
C LEU A 73 5.74 12.63 7.44
N GLU A 74 4.54 12.84 7.98
CA GLU A 74 3.43 11.91 7.86
C GLU A 74 2.62 12.24 6.59
N VAL A 75 2.48 11.25 5.72
CA VAL A 75 1.76 11.38 4.45
C VAL A 75 0.41 10.70 4.57
N GLY A 76 -0.66 11.40 4.17
CA GLY A 76 -2.02 10.87 4.22
C GLY A 76 -2.51 10.69 5.66
N CYS A 77 -2.34 11.71 6.51
CA CYS A 77 -2.70 11.60 7.92
C CYS A 77 -4.22 11.41 8.15
N GLY A 78 -5.05 11.71 7.14
CA GLY A 78 -6.49 11.51 7.21
C GLY A 78 -7.11 12.22 8.41
N VAL A 79 -7.87 11.47 9.20
CA VAL A 79 -8.52 11.97 10.43
C VAL A 79 -7.63 11.89 11.68
N GLY A 80 -6.32 11.66 11.51
CA GLY A 80 -5.33 11.74 12.58
C GLY A 80 -5.14 10.46 13.41
N ALA A 81 -5.74 9.35 13.01
CA ALA A 81 -5.65 8.09 13.75
C ALA A 81 -4.20 7.60 13.90
N GLN A 82 -3.41 7.68 12.82
CA GLN A 82 -1.99 7.28 12.84
C GLN A 82 -1.11 8.36 13.48
N THR A 83 -1.47 9.63 13.34
CA THR A 83 -0.78 10.77 13.96
C THR A 83 -0.67 10.62 15.47
N LEU A 84 -1.73 10.16 16.15
CA LEU A 84 -1.72 9.90 17.60
C LEU A 84 -0.68 8.85 18.01
N HIS A 85 -0.56 7.76 17.25
CA HIS A 85 0.48 6.75 17.52
C HIS A 85 1.88 7.30 17.23
N LEU A 86 2.01 8.12 16.18
CA LEU A 86 3.28 8.70 15.79
C LEU A 86 3.84 9.67 16.83
N VAL A 87 3.00 10.56 17.38
CA VAL A 87 3.41 11.49 18.46
C VAL A 87 3.78 10.75 19.73
N ASN A 88 3.01 9.72 20.10
CA ASN A 88 3.25 8.95 21.33
C ASN A 88 4.51 8.06 21.21
N GLY A 89 4.77 7.50 20.03
CA GLY A 89 5.95 6.67 19.75
C GLY A 89 7.22 7.46 19.44
N SER A 90 7.12 8.78 19.23
CA SER A 90 8.25 9.65 18.86
C SER A 90 8.29 10.92 19.71
N PRO A 91 8.41 10.80 21.05
CA PRO A 91 8.39 11.96 21.93
C PRO A 91 9.52 12.94 21.57
N GLY A 92 9.15 14.20 21.30
CA GLY A 92 10.07 15.26 20.93
C GLY A 92 10.46 15.31 19.44
N ALA A 93 9.92 14.42 18.59
CA ALA A 93 10.01 14.58 17.14
C ALA A 93 9.04 15.66 16.65
N ARG A 94 9.41 16.38 15.57
CA ARG A 94 8.56 17.38 14.91
C ARG A 94 7.88 16.74 13.71
N ILE A 95 6.55 16.63 13.74
CA ILE A 95 5.75 15.94 12.73
C ILE A 95 5.08 16.98 11.82
N ALA A 96 5.34 16.90 10.52
CA ALA A 96 4.54 17.55 9.49
C ALA A 96 3.52 16.53 8.98
N ALA A 97 2.24 16.71 9.29
CA ALA A 97 1.16 15.83 8.88
C ALA A 97 0.45 16.40 7.64
N LEU A 98 0.44 15.63 6.55
CA LEU A 98 -0.04 16.04 5.24
C LEU A 98 -1.28 15.26 4.82
N ASP A 99 -2.31 15.97 4.36
CA ASP A 99 -3.48 15.37 3.69
C ASP A 99 -4.05 16.33 2.63
N ARG A 100 -4.80 15.81 1.64
CA ARG A 100 -5.47 16.63 0.62
C ARG A 100 -6.78 17.24 1.12
N SER A 101 -7.41 16.62 2.12
CA SER A 101 -8.73 16.95 2.63
C SER A 101 -8.64 17.93 3.80
N ALA A 102 -9.16 19.15 3.61
CA ALA A 102 -9.23 20.14 4.68
C ALA A 102 -10.08 19.65 5.87
N ALA A 103 -11.22 19.02 5.58
CA ALA A 103 -12.11 18.49 6.61
C ALA A 103 -11.44 17.39 7.46
N SER A 104 -10.65 16.52 6.82
CA SER A 104 -9.92 15.47 7.53
C SER A 104 -8.83 16.06 8.43
N LEU A 105 -8.10 17.08 7.96
CA LEU A 105 -7.11 17.79 8.78
C LEU A 105 -7.74 18.49 10.00
N ASP A 106 -8.95 19.03 9.86
CA ASP A 106 -9.65 19.66 10.98
C ASP A 106 -10.10 18.63 12.02
N GLN A 107 -10.57 17.46 11.58
CA GLN A 107 -10.85 16.32 12.46
C GLN A 107 -9.56 15.81 13.14
N ALA A 108 -8.46 15.67 12.40
CA ALA A 108 -7.18 15.21 12.93
C ALA A 108 -6.63 16.17 14.00
N ARG A 109 -6.79 17.48 13.80
CA ARG A 109 -6.48 18.51 14.80
C ARG A 109 -7.30 18.33 16.08
N ALA A 110 -8.60 18.13 15.94
CA ALA A 110 -9.49 17.92 17.09
C ALA A 110 -9.13 16.63 17.86
N GLN A 111 -8.82 15.54 17.15
CA GLN A 111 -8.37 14.27 17.73
C GLN A 111 -7.06 14.44 18.51
N LEU A 112 -6.06 15.11 17.91
CA LEU A 112 -4.80 15.38 18.58
C LEU A 112 -4.99 16.23 19.85
N ALA A 113 -5.80 17.28 19.78
CA ALA A 113 -6.07 18.13 20.93
C ALA A 113 -6.79 17.37 22.07
N ALA A 114 -7.70 16.46 21.73
CA ALA A 114 -8.44 15.67 22.71
C ALA A 114 -7.58 14.58 23.37
N HIS A 115 -6.71 13.91 22.62
CA HIS A 115 -6.05 12.68 23.06
C HIS A 115 -4.54 12.81 23.34
N ALA A 116 -3.87 13.80 22.76
CA ALA A 116 -2.45 14.08 23.02
C ALA A 116 -2.15 15.59 23.00
N PRO A 117 -2.79 16.41 23.85
CA PRO A 117 -2.62 17.87 23.86
C PRO A 117 -1.16 18.30 24.09
N HIS A 118 -0.40 17.50 24.84
CA HIS A 118 1.03 17.73 25.09
C HIS A 118 1.89 17.68 23.82
N ALA A 119 1.43 17.00 22.76
CA ALA A 119 2.13 16.86 21.50
C ALA A 119 1.67 17.88 20.44
N ALA A 120 0.61 18.66 20.70
CA ALA A 120 0.04 19.58 19.72
C ALA A 120 1.05 20.59 19.16
N ALA A 121 1.97 21.07 20.00
CA ALA A 121 3.03 22.00 19.60
C ALA A 121 4.07 21.37 18.65
N ASN A 122 4.14 20.04 18.59
CA ASN A 122 5.09 19.29 17.75
C ASN A 122 4.49 18.86 16.40
N VAL A 123 3.21 19.12 16.15
CA VAL A 123 2.52 18.72 14.90
C VAL A 123 2.13 19.95 14.08
N THR A 124 2.62 20.01 12.84
CA THR A 124 2.21 21.01 11.84
C THR A 124 1.38 20.35 10.75
N TRP A 125 0.27 20.97 10.35
CA TRP A 125 -0.69 20.39 9.41
C TRP A 125 -0.58 21.04 8.04
N HIS A 126 -0.47 20.23 6.99
CA HIS A 126 -0.28 20.69 5.62
C HIS A 126 -1.37 20.13 4.70
N ARG A 127 -2.15 21.04 4.09
CA ARG A 127 -3.05 20.66 3.01
C ARG A 127 -2.30 20.62 1.70
N ALA A 128 -2.04 19.43 1.15
CA ALA A 128 -1.33 19.28 -0.11
C ALA A 128 -1.63 17.95 -0.81
N ASP A 129 -1.35 17.93 -2.11
CA ASP A 129 -1.36 16.73 -2.94
C ASP A 129 0.01 16.05 -2.84
N LEU A 130 0.03 14.74 -2.60
CA LEU A 130 1.25 13.93 -2.51
C LEU A 130 2.11 14.00 -3.79
N HIS A 131 1.51 14.18 -4.95
CA HIS A 131 2.24 14.35 -6.22
C HIS A 131 2.84 15.76 -6.39
N ARG A 132 2.54 16.71 -5.48
CA ARG A 132 2.99 18.11 -5.51
C ARG A 132 3.34 18.60 -4.10
N LEU A 133 4.31 17.93 -3.49
CA LEU A 133 4.77 18.24 -2.13
C LEU A 133 5.32 19.68 -2.03
N PRO A 134 4.81 20.51 -1.10
CA PRO A 134 5.22 21.92 -0.92
C PRO A 134 6.48 22.05 -0.06
N PHE A 135 7.40 21.08 -0.16
CA PHE A 135 8.59 21.00 0.66
C PHE A 135 9.84 21.03 -0.22
N SER A 136 10.88 21.71 0.28
CA SER A 136 12.19 21.68 -0.35
C SER A 136 12.78 20.27 -0.32
N ASP A 137 13.78 20.05 -1.16
CA ASP A 137 14.55 18.81 -1.14
C ASP A 137 15.24 18.65 0.22
N ALA A 138 15.43 17.40 0.66
CA ALA A 138 16.16 17.06 1.89
C ALA A 138 15.69 17.79 3.17
N SER A 139 14.39 18.06 3.31
CA SER A 139 13.82 18.75 4.47
C SER A 139 13.48 17.84 5.65
N PHE A 140 13.31 16.53 5.44
CA PHE A 140 12.87 15.57 6.46
C PHE A 140 13.91 14.51 6.76
N ASP A 141 14.02 14.13 8.03
CA ASP A 141 14.83 12.98 8.47
C ASP A 141 14.11 11.66 8.17
N HIS A 142 12.79 11.66 8.35
CA HIS A 142 11.95 10.48 8.19
C HIS A 142 10.65 10.79 7.45
N VAL A 143 10.15 9.81 6.72
CA VAL A 143 8.82 9.80 6.10
C VAL A 143 8.06 8.60 6.63
N PHE A 144 6.81 8.83 7.00
CA PHE A 144 5.88 7.79 7.44
C PHE A 144 4.62 7.85 6.57
N LEU A 145 4.19 6.69 6.08
CA LEU A 145 2.92 6.53 5.38
C LEU A 145 2.26 5.21 5.76
N CYS A 146 0.93 5.23 5.90
CA CYS A 146 0.15 4.08 6.32
C CYS A 146 -1.21 4.13 5.60
N PHE A 147 -1.53 3.09 4.83
CA PHE A 147 -2.75 3.00 4.01
C PHE A 147 -2.87 4.14 2.98
N VAL A 148 -1.77 4.42 2.26
CA VAL A 148 -1.71 5.51 1.28
C VAL A 148 -1.51 4.97 -0.13
N LEU A 149 -0.52 4.08 -0.31
CA LEU A 149 -0.12 3.61 -1.63
C LEU A 149 -1.25 2.82 -2.31
N GLU A 150 -2.11 2.18 -1.54
CA GLU A 150 -3.27 1.43 -2.03
C GLU A 150 -4.30 2.28 -2.80
N HIS A 151 -4.22 3.61 -2.68
CA HIS A 151 -5.12 4.56 -3.36
C HIS A 151 -4.47 5.27 -4.55
N LEU A 152 -3.21 4.96 -4.87
CA LEU A 152 -2.46 5.68 -5.89
C LEU A 152 -2.38 4.90 -7.22
N PRO A 153 -2.64 5.56 -8.37
CA PRO A 153 -2.44 4.93 -9.68
C PRO A 153 -0.97 4.77 -10.04
N ASP A 154 -0.09 5.61 -9.49
CA ASP A 154 1.35 5.57 -9.72
C ASP A 154 2.11 5.73 -8.38
N PRO A 155 2.25 4.64 -7.62
CA PRO A 155 2.95 4.65 -6.34
C PRO A 155 4.46 4.93 -6.49
N VAL A 156 5.10 4.52 -7.59
CA VAL A 156 6.55 4.73 -7.79
C VAL A 156 6.86 6.22 -7.95
N ARG A 157 6.05 6.95 -8.71
CA ARG A 157 6.18 8.41 -8.82
C ARG A 157 5.96 9.13 -7.50
N ALA A 158 4.97 8.70 -6.71
CA ALA A 158 4.73 9.26 -5.38
C ALA A 158 5.92 9.01 -4.43
N LEU A 159 6.41 7.77 -4.40
CA LEU A 159 7.59 7.38 -3.61
C LEU A 159 8.85 8.15 -4.05
N SER A 160 9.01 8.43 -5.35
CA SER A 160 10.12 9.26 -5.85
C SER A 160 10.04 10.71 -5.33
N GLY A 161 8.84 11.28 -5.28
CA GLY A 161 8.60 12.60 -4.67
C GLY A 161 8.91 12.61 -3.16
N LEU A 162 8.56 11.55 -2.45
CA LEU A 162 8.89 11.37 -1.03
C LEU A 162 10.40 11.19 -0.80
N ARG A 163 11.07 10.45 -1.69
CA ARG A 163 12.53 10.32 -1.67
C ARG A 163 13.22 11.68 -1.80
N ARG A 164 12.73 12.57 -2.67
CA ARG A 164 13.29 13.93 -2.86
C ARG A 164 13.30 14.75 -1.57
N VAL A 165 12.23 14.70 -0.78
CA VAL A 165 12.10 15.51 0.45
C VAL A 165 12.81 14.89 1.66
N LEU A 166 13.18 13.61 1.59
CA LEU A 166 14.02 12.97 2.58
C LEU A 166 15.46 13.43 2.47
N ARG A 167 16.16 13.61 3.59
CA ARG A 167 17.62 13.81 3.63
C ARG A 167 18.36 12.56 3.15
N PRO A 168 19.56 12.68 2.58
CA PRO A 168 20.39 11.51 2.31
C PRO A 168 20.65 10.76 3.63
N GLY A 169 20.47 9.44 3.64
CA GLY A 169 20.48 8.61 4.84
C GLY A 169 19.17 8.62 5.65
N GLY A 170 18.19 9.46 5.28
CA GLY A 170 16.86 9.50 5.89
C GLY A 170 16.04 8.25 5.56
N THR A 171 15.03 7.96 6.39
CA THR A 171 14.27 6.70 6.27
C THR A 171 12.81 6.91 5.86
N LEU A 172 12.26 5.93 5.14
CA LEU A 172 10.84 5.83 4.84
C LEU A 172 10.27 4.59 5.53
N THR A 173 9.17 4.75 6.27
CA THR A 173 8.35 3.67 6.79
C THR A 173 7.01 3.64 6.05
N ALA A 174 6.67 2.51 5.44
CA ALA A 174 5.40 2.29 4.76
C ALA A 174 4.65 1.10 5.38
N ILE A 175 3.35 1.27 5.65
CA ILE A 175 2.48 0.20 6.14
C ILE A 175 1.28 0.10 5.22
N GLU A 176 1.07 -1.07 4.60
CA GLU A 176 -0.02 -1.27 3.65
C GLU A 176 -0.71 -2.61 3.86
N GLY A 177 -2.00 -2.67 3.51
CA GLY A 177 -2.79 -3.89 3.52
C GLY A 177 -2.58 -4.76 2.28
N ASP A 178 -3.05 -6.00 2.37
CA ASP A 178 -3.19 -6.89 1.23
C ASP A 178 -4.50 -7.70 1.34
N HIS A 179 -5.54 -7.24 0.63
CA HIS A 179 -6.86 -7.89 0.64
C HIS A 179 -6.84 -9.32 0.08
N GLY A 180 -5.79 -9.70 -0.66
CA GLY A 180 -5.61 -11.05 -1.17
C GLY A 180 -4.89 -12.00 -0.21
N SER A 181 -4.41 -11.52 0.95
CA SER A 181 -3.76 -12.37 1.96
C SER A 181 -4.76 -13.00 2.96
N VAL A 182 -6.06 -12.81 2.71
CA VAL A 182 -7.13 -13.23 3.61
C VAL A 182 -7.27 -14.75 3.59
N VAL A 183 -7.28 -15.37 4.77
CA VAL A 183 -7.58 -16.79 4.96
C VAL A 183 -8.56 -16.93 6.12
N PHE A 184 -9.62 -17.71 5.96
CA PHE A 184 -10.63 -17.89 7.01
C PHE A 184 -11.25 -19.28 7.01
N HIS A 185 -11.84 -19.63 8.14
CA HIS A 185 -12.63 -20.83 8.36
C HIS A 185 -13.98 -20.44 8.99
N PRO A 186 -15.11 -21.03 8.57
CA PRO A 186 -15.24 -21.97 7.45
C PRO A 186 -14.98 -21.29 6.11
N ASP A 187 -14.31 -21.99 5.19
CA ASP A 187 -14.06 -21.47 3.86
C ASP A 187 -15.37 -21.36 3.07
N SER A 188 -15.51 -20.29 2.28
CA SER A 188 -16.67 -20.10 1.41
C SER A 188 -16.28 -19.43 0.10
N PRO A 189 -16.59 -20.05 -1.06
CA PRO A 189 -16.45 -19.38 -2.35
C PRO A 189 -17.27 -18.10 -2.46
N ALA A 190 -18.42 -17.99 -1.79
CA ALA A 190 -19.23 -16.78 -1.81
C ALA A 190 -18.57 -15.65 -1.00
N ALA A 191 -18.00 -15.97 0.16
CA ALA A 191 -17.22 -15.02 0.97
C ALA A 191 -15.97 -14.52 0.22
N ARG A 192 -15.27 -15.40 -0.50
CA ARG A 192 -14.13 -15.02 -1.33
C ARG A 192 -14.53 -14.07 -2.47
N ARG A 193 -15.69 -14.28 -3.09
CA ARG A 193 -16.18 -13.41 -4.18
C ARG A 193 -16.46 -11.98 -3.71
N VAL A 194 -17.08 -11.78 -2.55
CA VAL A 194 -17.35 -10.42 -2.05
C VAL A 194 -16.07 -9.66 -1.71
N ILE A 195 -15.03 -10.34 -1.20
CA ILE A 195 -13.70 -9.75 -1.03
C ILE A 195 -13.08 -9.40 -2.39
N ASP A 196 -13.17 -10.29 -3.37
CA ASP A 196 -12.66 -10.05 -4.73
C ASP A 196 -13.36 -8.87 -5.42
N HIS A 197 -14.66 -8.65 -5.17
CA HIS A 197 -15.36 -7.47 -5.66
C HIS A 197 -14.76 -6.18 -5.12
N GLN A 198 -14.41 -6.13 -3.83
CA GLN A 198 -13.72 -4.97 -3.26
C GLN A 198 -12.36 -4.74 -3.94
N VAL A 199 -11.57 -5.81 -4.15
CA VAL A 199 -10.27 -5.72 -4.85
C VAL A 199 -10.45 -5.16 -6.26
N ARG A 200 -11.44 -5.64 -7.01
CA ARG A 200 -11.73 -5.19 -8.39
C ARG A 200 -12.21 -3.74 -8.43
N LEU A 201 -13.07 -3.33 -7.51
CA LEU A 201 -13.56 -1.96 -7.44
C LEU A 201 -12.42 -0.98 -7.12
N GLN A 202 -11.55 -1.34 -6.18
CA GLN A 202 -10.38 -0.52 -5.87
C GLN A 202 -9.42 -0.43 -7.06
N ALA A 203 -9.19 -1.52 -7.78
CA ALA A 203 -8.41 -1.52 -9.02
C ALA A 203 -9.05 -0.64 -10.12
N ALA A 204 -10.37 -0.73 -10.30
CA ALA A 204 -11.11 0.07 -11.28
C ALA A 204 -11.09 1.57 -10.95
N ALA A 205 -11.00 1.94 -9.67
CA ALA A 205 -10.80 3.31 -9.22
C ALA A 205 -9.35 3.83 -9.38
N GLY A 206 -8.44 2.99 -9.90
CA GLY A 206 -7.03 3.31 -10.07
C GLY A 206 -6.17 3.07 -8.83
N GLY A 207 -6.68 2.38 -7.81
CA GLY A 207 -5.92 1.94 -6.64
C GLY A 207 -5.41 0.51 -6.77
N ASN A 208 -4.84 -0.02 -5.68
CA ASN A 208 -4.38 -1.40 -5.59
C ASN A 208 -4.57 -1.95 -4.17
N ALA A 209 -5.65 -2.71 -3.98
CA ALA A 209 -5.97 -3.42 -2.73
C ALA A 209 -4.95 -4.50 -2.32
N LEU A 210 -4.02 -4.84 -3.21
CA LEU A 210 -3.01 -5.88 -3.03
C LEU A 210 -1.60 -5.29 -2.88
N VAL A 211 -1.48 -3.98 -2.66
CA VAL A 211 -0.18 -3.27 -2.73
C VAL A 211 0.82 -3.75 -1.67
N GLY A 212 0.37 -4.26 -0.53
CA GLY A 212 1.23 -4.73 0.56
C GLY A 212 2.31 -5.73 0.12
N ARG A 213 1.96 -6.74 -0.70
CA ARG A 213 2.94 -7.71 -1.24
C ARG A 213 3.97 -7.10 -2.18
N GLN A 214 3.76 -5.87 -2.64
CA GLN A 214 4.59 -5.18 -3.62
C GLN A 214 5.46 -4.08 -3.01
N LEU A 215 5.45 -3.89 -1.68
CA LEU A 215 6.25 -2.83 -1.05
C LEU A 215 7.75 -2.91 -1.39
N TYR A 216 8.33 -4.11 -1.43
CA TYR A 216 9.75 -4.29 -1.77
C TYR A 216 10.09 -3.80 -3.20
N PRO A 217 9.45 -4.33 -4.27
CA PRO A 217 9.73 -3.86 -5.64
C PRO A 217 9.34 -2.39 -5.86
N LEU A 218 8.32 -1.87 -5.19
CA LEU A 218 7.94 -0.45 -5.30
C LEU A 218 9.00 0.48 -4.72
N LEU A 219 9.53 0.16 -3.53
CA LEU A 219 10.56 0.99 -2.87
C LEU A 219 11.89 0.93 -3.62
N THR A 220 12.32 -0.27 -4.04
CA THR A 220 13.54 -0.42 -4.84
C THR A 220 13.41 0.26 -6.21
N GLY A 221 12.24 0.14 -6.87
CA GLY A 221 11.96 0.85 -8.13
C GLY A 221 11.92 2.37 -8.00
N ALA A 222 11.57 2.90 -6.83
CA ALA A 222 11.68 4.32 -6.49
C ALA A 222 13.08 4.75 -6.04
N GLY A 223 14.07 3.85 -6.12
CA GLY A 223 15.47 4.11 -5.82
C GLY A 223 15.84 4.04 -4.34
N PHE A 224 14.98 3.57 -3.44
CA PHE A 224 15.40 3.38 -2.05
C PHE A 224 16.38 2.20 -1.91
N ALA A 225 17.28 2.29 -0.93
CA ALA A 225 18.20 1.23 -0.54
C ALA A 225 17.79 0.62 0.80
N ASP A 226 18.48 -0.48 1.19
CA ASP A 226 18.30 -1.19 2.46
C ASP A 226 16.83 -1.50 2.78
N VAL A 227 16.07 -1.88 1.75
CA VAL A 227 14.63 -2.13 1.85
C VAL A 227 14.40 -3.42 2.64
N ALA A 228 13.78 -3.29 3.81
CA ALA A 228 13.36 -4.40 4.65
C ALA A 228 11.84 -4.41 4.78
N VAL A 229 11.19 -5.49 4.32
CA VAL A 229 9.74 -5.69 4.44
C VAL A 229 9.46 -6.84 5.40
N ARG A 230 8.54 -6.61 6.35
CA ARG A 230 8.10 -7.62 7.34
C ARG A 230 6.58 -7.71 7.35
N PRO A 231 6.00 -8.93 7.29
CA PRO A 231 4.57 -9.11 7.46
C PRO A 231 4.16 -8.78 8.90
N ARG A 232 2.97 -8.21 9.04
CA ARG A 232 2.27 -7.91 10.30
C ARG A 232 0.92 -8.61 10.24
N THR A 233 0.90 -9.83 10.79
CA THR A 233 -0.22 -10.75 10.64
C THR A 233 -1.23 -10.56 11.77
N VAL A 234 -2.50 -10.46 11.41
CA VAL A 234 -3.62 -10.58 12.33
C VAL A 234 -4.16 -12.00 12.24
N TYR A 235 -4.27 -12.67 13.38
CA TYR A 235 -4.95 -13.95 13.51
C TYR A 235 -6.01 -13.83 14.61
N ALA A 236 -7.26 -14.13 14.28
CA ALA A 236 -8.41 -14.01 15.15
C ALA A 236 -9.19 -15.32 15.17
N ASP A 237 -9.54 -15.78 16.37
CA ASP A 237 -10.42 -16.92 16.64
C ASP A 237 -11.10 -16.69 17.99
N ALA A 238 -11.89 -17.68 18.46
CA ALA A 238 -12.61 -17.59 19.72
C ALA A 238 -11.71 -17.33 20.95
N SER A 239 -10.41 -17.65 20.90
CA SER A 239 -9.45 -17.35 21.99
C SER A 239 -9.00 -15.87 22.00
N ARG A 240 -9.27 -15.11 20.92
CA ARG A 240 -8.91 -13.71 20.76
C ARG A 240 -10.14 -12.84 20.45
N PRO A 241 -11.12 -12.76 21.36
CA PRO A 241 -12.40 -12.09 21.11
C PRO A 241 -12.27 -10.60 20.75
N GLY A 242 -11.23 -9.93 21.25
CA GLY A 242 -10.91 -8.55 20.88
C GLY A 242 -10.59 -8.37 19.39
N LEU A 243 -9.82 -9.30 18.79
CA LEU A 243 -9.50 -9.26 17.36
C LEU A 243 -10.67 -9.75 16.49
N VAL A 244 -11.49 -10.67 16.99
CA VAL A 244 -12.73 -11.07 16.31
C VAL A 244 -13.68 -9.87 16.20
N SER A 245 -13.93 -9.19 17.33
CA SER A 245 -14.84 -8.05 17.37
C SER A 245 -14.27 -6.79 16.70
N GLY A 246 -13.07 -6.37 17.10
CA GLY A 246 -12.41 -5.17 16.62
C GLY A 246 -12.02 -5.28 15.15
N PHE A 247 -11.19 -6.27 14.81
CA PHE A 247 -10.64 -6.35 13.46
C PHE A 247 -11.56 -7.10 12.50
N THR A 248 -11.94 -8.33 12.79
CA THR A 248 -12.66 -9.17 11.82
C THR A 248 -14.03 -8.58 11.49
N ARG A 249 -14.85 -8.30 12.52
CA ARG A 249 -16.22 -7.75 12.34
C ARG A 249 -16.23 -6.26 11.99
N ARG A 250 -15.68 -5.41 12.87
CA ARG A 250 -15.83 -3.95 12.76
C ARG A 250 -14.88 -3.28 11.78
N THR A 251 -13.76 -3.92 11.42
CA THR A 251 -12.83 -3.39 10.42
C THR A 251 -12.99 -4.09 9.07
N PHE A 252 -12.62 -5.36 8.97
CA PHE A 252 -12.47 -6.03 7.69
C PHE A 252 -13.83 -6.31 7.02
N ILE A 253 -14.75 -6.99 7.72
CA ILE A 253 -16.08 -7.28 7.18
C ILE A 253 -16.84 -5.99 6.89
N ALA A 254 -16.83 -5.02 7.81
CA ALA A 254 -17.50 -3.74 7.62
C ALA A 254 -16.99 -2.92 6.41
N MET A 255 -15.71 -3.10 6.06
CA MET A 255 -15.05 -2.53 4.88
C MET A 255 -15.49 -3.24 3.59
N VAL A 256 -15.53 -4.57 3.59
CA VAL A 256 -16.06 -5.34 2.43
C VAL A 256 -17.55 -5.00 2.22
N GLU A 257 -18.32 -4.93 3.30
CA GLU A 257 -19.75 -4.58 3.24
C GLU A 257 -20.01 -3.18 2.69
N SER A 258 -19.09 -2.24 2.86
CA SER A 258 -19.31 -0.84 2.48
C SER A 258 -19.34 -0.63 0.97
N VAL A 259 -18.81 -1.55 0.17
CA VAL A 259 -18.76 -1.42 -1.30
C VAL A 259 -19.90 -2.15 -2.02
N ARG A 260 -20.95 -2.54 -1.26
CA ARG A 260 -22.09 -3.29 -1.80
C ARG A 260 -22.74 -2.59 -2.97
N ASP A 261 -23.09 -1.32 -2.80
CA ASP A 261 -23.89 -0.60 -3.79
C ASP A 261 -23.07 -0.34 -5.05
N GLU A 262 -21.79 -0.05 -4.93
CA GLU A 262 -20.84 0.05 -6.04
C GLU A 262 -20.66 -1.29 -6.75
N ALA A 263 -20.58 -2.41 -6.01
CA ALA A 263 -20.45 -3.74 -6.61
C ALA A 263 -21.70 -4.13 -7.43
N LEU A 264 -22.89 -3.81 -6.92
CA LEU A 264 -24.16 -4.03 -7.62
C LEU A 264 -24.27 -3.11 -8.85
N ALA A 265 -23.95 -1.83 -8.70
CA ALA A 265 -24.00 -0.85 -9.79
C ALA A 265 -23.01 -1.18 -10.92
N ALA A 266 -21.84 -1.74 -10.57
CA ALA A 266 -20.84 -2.20 -11.53
C ALA A 266 -21.19 -3.56 -12.17
N GLY A 267 -22.32 -4.20 -11.79
CA GLY A 267 -22.75 -5.49 -12.32
C GLY A 267 -21.83 -6.66 -11.93
N LEU A 268 -21.03 -6.51 -10.86
CA LEU A 268 -20.09 -7.55 -10.43
C LEU A 268 -20.78 -8.74 -9.76
N THR A 269 -21.99 -8.54 -9.24
CA THR A 269 -22.72 -9.52 -8.42
C THR A 269 -24.21 -9.19 -8.36
N ALA A 270 -25.04 -10.19 -8.03
CA ALA A 270 -26.45 -9.99 -7.74
C ALA A 270 -26.66 -9.74 -6.22
N PRO A 271 -27.73 -9.04 -5.81
CA PRO A 271 -28.00 -8.78 -4.38
C PRO A 271 -27.98 -10.04 -3.51
N ALA A 272 -28.65 -11.12 -3.95
CA ALA A 272 -28.69 -12.38 -3.21
C ALA A 272 -27.31 -13.05 -3.10
N ASP A 273 -26.46 -12.92 -4.11
CA ASP A 273 -25.11 -13.48 -4.10
C ASP A 273 -24.18 -12.73 -3.16
N TRP A 274 -24.31 -11.40 -3.13
CA TRP A 274 -23.62 -10.53 -2.17
C TRP A 274 -24.02 -10.86 -0.73
N ASP A 275 -25.33 -10.88 -0.45
CA ASP A 275 -25.85 -11.08 0.90
C ASP A 275 -25.45 -12.47 1.45
N ARG A 276 -25.41 -13.50 0.58
CA ARG A 276 -24.85 -14.80 0.93
C ARG A 276 -23.34 -14.72 1.22
N GLY A 277 -22.57 -14.02 0.39
CA GLY A 277 -21.13 -13.88 0.58
C GLY A 277 -20.76 -13.19 1.91
N ILE A 278 -21.47 -12.11 2.25
CA ILE A 278 -21.34 -11.43 3.54
C ILE A 278 -21.76 -12.31 4.70
N THR A 279 -22.89 -13.01 4.58
CA THR A 279 -23.35 -13.96 5.61
C THR A 279 -22.30 -15.04 5.87
N ASP A 280 -21.74 -15.62 4.80
CA ASP A 280 -20.71 -16.64 4.89
C ASP A 280 -19.42 -16.10 5.51
N LEU A 281 -19.01 -14.88 5.14
CA LEU A 281 -17.83 -14.22 5.70
C LEU A 281 -18.01 -13.95 7.20
N ARG A 282 -19.20 -13.51 7.64
CA ARG A 282 -19.51 -13.29 9.06
C ARG A 282 -19.37 -14.57 9.90
N ARG A 283 -19.56 -15.76 9.33
CA ARG A 283 -19.33 -17.03 10.05
C ARG A 283 -17.88 -17.21 10.50
N SER A 284 -16.89 -16.57 9.85
CA SER A 284 -15.51 -16.63 10.32
C SER A 284 -15.28 -15.90 11.64
N ALA A 285 -16.23 -15.07 12.07
CA ALA A 285 -16.21 -14.36 13.33
C ALA A 285 -17.16 -14.95 14.39
N GLU A 286 -17.82 -16.08 14.10
CA GLU A 286 -18.69 -16.81 15.03
C GLU A 286 -17.93 -17.93 15.75
N PRO A 287 -18.50 -18.59 16.77
CA PRO A 287 -17.87 -19.74 17.42
C PRO A 287 -17.47 -20.83 16.40
N GLY A 288 -16.22 -21.30 16.48
CA GLY A 288 -15.64 -22.25 15.51
C GLY A 288 -15.04 -21.59 14.26
N GLY A 289 -15.16 -20.27 14.12
CA GLY A 289 -14.53 -19.49 13.07
C GLY A 289 -13.08 -19.11 13.38
N SER A 290 -12.30 -18.91 12.32
CA SER A 290 -10.98 -18.28 12.40
C SER A 290 -10.77 -17.35 11.21
N PHE A 291 -10.00 -16.28 11.41
CA PHE A 291 -9.70 -15.29 10.39
C PHE A 291 -8.24 -14.86 10.45
N HIS A 292 -7.62 -14.74 9.29
CA HIS A 292 -6.24 -14.29 9.13
C HIS A 292 -6.15 -13.21 8.05
N TYR A 293 -5.33 -12.20 8.32
CA TYR A 293 -5.02 -11.11 7.41
C TYR A 293 -3.58 -10.64 7.59
N THR A 294 -2.93 -10.15 6.53
CA THR A 294 -1.56 -9.67 6.58
C THR A 294 -1.46 -8.23 6.10
N PHE A 295 -0.93 -7.38 6.96
CA PHE A 295 -0.34 -6.10 6.55
C PHE A 295 1.14 -6.29 6.27
N PHE A 296 1.73 -5.39 5.51
CA PHE A 296 3.17 -5.36 5.28
C PHE A 296 3.73 -4.04 5.78
N LYS A 297 4.78 -4.10 6.61
CA LYS A 297 5.54 -2.94 7.05
C LYS A 297 6.90 -2.97 6.37
N ALA A 298 7.22 -1.92 5.64
CA ALA A 298 8.51 -1.71 5.02
C ALA A 298 9.26 -0.57 5.70
N VAL A 299 10.57 -0.72 5.84
CA VAL A 299 11.51 0.37 6.15
C VAL A 299 12.55 0.40 5.05
N ALA A 300 12.89 1.60 4.58
CA ALA A 300 13.87 1.80 3.53
C ALA A 300 14.66 3.10 3.76
N VAL A 301 15.84 3.21 3.14
CA VAL A 301 16.76 4.33 3.29
C VAL A 301 16.87 5.10 1.98
N ARG A 302 16.84 6.43 2.03
CA ARG A 302 17.31 7.26 0.91
C ARG A 302 18.83 7.13 0.86
N PRO A 303 19.44 6.59 -0.21
CA PRO A 303 20.89 6.54 -0.37
C PRO A 303 21.54 7.91 -0.22
N ALA A 304 22.81 7.93 0.18
CA ALA A 304 23.63 9.13 0.04
C ALA A 304 23.68 9.56 -1.44
N ASP A 305 23.75 10.87 -1.69
CA ASP A 305 24.05 11.35 -3.03
C ASP A 305 25.50 10.95 -3.34
N ASP A 306 25.72 10.31 -4.49
CA ASP A 306 27.06 9.91 -4.91
C ASP A 306 27.87 11.20 -5.17
N PRO A 307 29.03 11.41 -4.52
CA PRO A 307 29.87 12.58 -4.79
C PRO A 307 30.31 12.72 -6.26
N ALA A 308 30.12 11.69 -7.09
CA ALA A 308 30.53 11.68 -8.50
C ALA A 308 29.64 12.48 -9.48
N ASP A 309 28.39 12.84 -9.13
CA ASP A 309 27.49 13.57 -10.04
C ASP A 309 27.62 15.11 -9.94
N GLY A 310 28.58 15.60 -9.14
CA GLY A 310 28.80 17.03 -8.88
C GLY A 310 29.72 17.76 -9.85
N ASP A 311 30.38 17.10 -10.80
CA ASP A 311 31.27 17.78 -11.75
C ASP A 311 31.06 17.28 -13.18
N GLY A 312 30.08 17.88 -13.85
CA GLY A 312 29.85 17.79 -15.30
C GLY A 312 30.96 18.47 -16.11
N ARG A 313 32.23 18.13 -15.86
CA ARG A 313 33.35 18.45 -16.74
C ARG A 313 33.95 17.16 -17.26
N GLY A 314 33.64 16.91 -18.53
CA GLY A 314 34.03 15.71 -19.24
C GLY A 314 35.53 15.40 -19.12
N ARG A 315 35.82 14.12 -18.86
CA ARG A 315 37.07 13.51 -19.29
C ARG A 315 36.73 12.27 -20.09
N SER A 316 36.81 12.47 -21.41
CA SER A 316 37.10 11.41 -22.36
C SER A 316 38.37 10.68 -21.92
N GLY A 317 38.25 9.39 -21.66
CA GLY A 317 39.35 8.52 -21.29
C GLY A 317 39.08 7.11 -21.78
N GLN A 318 39.50 6.84 -23.02
CA GLN A 318 39.74 5.48 -23.51
C GLN A 318 40.56 4.69 -22.48
N HIS A 319 40.29 3.39 -22.32
CA HIS A 319 41.25 2.28 -22.21
C HIS A 319 40.43 0.98 -22.14
N SER A 320 40.31 0.28 -23.26
CA SER A 320 41.10 -0.91 -23.61
C SER A 320 40.81 -2.11 -22.71
N ARG A 321 40.07 -3.07 -23.29
CA ARG A 321 39.86 -4.41 -22.76
C ARG A 321 41.22 -5.10 -22.56
N SER A 322 41.45 -5.66 -21.37
CA SER A 322 42.35 -6.79 -21.21
C SER A 322 41.66 -7.85 -20.37
N ALA A 323 41.60 -9.06 -20.95
CA ALA A 323 41.12 -10.26 -20.31
C ALA A 323 42.22 -10.78 -19.39
N GLY A 324 41.86 -11.11 -18.15
CA GLY A 324 42.73 -11.81 -17.20
C GLY A 324 41.93 -12.91 -16.54
N SER A 325 42.15 -14.14 -16.98
CA SER A 325 41.70 -15.37 -16.33
C SER A 325 42.32 -15.48 -14.93
N PHE A 326 41.60 -15.96 -13.92
CA PHE A 326 42.20 -16.86 -12.92
C PHE A 326 41.15 -17.77 -12.26
N SER A 327 41.40 -19.06 -12.46
CA SER A 327 41.10 -20.30 -11.73
C SER A 327 40.09 -20.33 -10.56
N ARG A 328 39.22 -21.36 -10.68
CA ARG A 328 38.62 -22.14 -9.59
C ARG A 328 39.64 -22.55 -8.52
N VAL A 329 39.27 -22.41 -7.25
CA VAL A 329 39.68 -23.30 -6.16
C VAL A 329 38.42 -23.70 -5.40
N GLY A 330 38.26 -25.00 -5.19
CA GLY A 330 37.08 -25.61 -4.60
C GLY A 330 37.14 -25.76 -3.08
N SER A 331 35.98 -26.18 -2.57
CA SER A 331 35.79 -27.08 -1.43
C SER A 331 36.24 -26.62 -0.05
N SER A 332 35.27 -26.37 0.84
CA SER A 332 34.90 -27.40 1.84
C SER A 332 33.68 -26.96 2.65
N CYS A 333 32.66 -27.83 2.66
CA CYS A 333 31.52 -27.82 3.56
C CYS A 333 31.98 -28.24 4.96
N GLY A 334 31.71 -27.43 5.98
CA GLY A 334 31.92 -27.77 7.38
C GLY A 334 30.60 -27.73 8.13
N MET A 335 29.93 -28.87 8.22
CA MET A 335 28.82 -29.06 9.16
C MET A 335 29.37 -29.10 10.59
N HIS A 336 28.83 -28.26 11.46
CA HIS A 336 28.93 -28.46 12.91
C HIS A 336 27.56 -28.80 13.45
N THR A 337 27.35 -30.10 13.64
CA THR A 337 26.35 -30.65 14.53
C THR A 337 26.84 -30.50 15.96
N ASN A 338 26.07 -29.85 16.83
CA ASN A 338 26.24 -30.06 18.26
C ASN A 338 24.92 -30.52 18.89
N SER A 339 25.02 -31.70 19.48
CA SER A 339 23.98 -32.51 20.09
C SER A 339 23.52 -31.94 21.43
N LEU A 340 22.20 -31.99 21.64
CA LEU A 340 21.52 -31.87 22.93
C LEU A 340 21.83 -33.07 23.83
N THR A 341 21.90 -32.85 25.15
CA THR A 341 21.26 -33.70 26.19
C THR A 341 21.34 -33.03 27.58
N PRO A 342 20.47 -33.43 28.55
CA PRO A 342 19.75 -32.50 29.42
C PRO A 342 20.18 -32.53 30.90
N GLY A 343 19.77 -31.50 31.65
CA GLY A 343 19.87 -31.44 33.11
C GLY A 343 18.64 -30.77 33.72
N ALA A 344 18.02 -31.45 34.67
CA ALA A 344 16.69 -31.19 35.21
C ALA A 344 16.65 -30.21 36.40
N SER A 345 15.45 -29.64 36.58
CA SER A 345 14.74 -29.41 37.84
C SER A 345 15.30 -28.44 38.89
N SER A 346 14.54 -27.37 39.14
CA SER A 346 14.15 -26.96 40.50
C SER A 346 13.04 -25.91 40.43
N ALA A 347 11.97 -26.16 41.18
CA ALA A 347 10.85 -25.27 41.41
C ALA A 347 11.20 -24.11 42.36
N ALA A 348 10.49 -22.99 42.21
CA ALA A 348 10.24 -22.04 43.28
C ALA A 348 8.88 -21.37 43.03
N SER A 349 7.89 -21.79 43.81
CA SER A 349 6.66 -21.03 44.08
C SER A 349 7.01 -19.74 44.82
N PHE A 350 6.25 -18.67 44.64
CA PHE A 350 5.74 -17.84 45.74
C PHE A 350 4.65 -16.86 45.24
N THR A 351 3.49 -16.97 45.90
CA THR A 351 2.39 -16.00 46.10
C THR A 351 1.69 -15.36 44.92
#